data_AF-A0A0P0N3J9-F1
#
_entry.id   AF-A0A0P0N3J9-F1
#
_cell.length_a   1.000
_cell.length_b   1.000
_cell.length_c   1.000
_cell.angle_alpha   90.00
_cell.angle_beta   90.00
_cell.angle_gamma   90.00
#
_symmetry.space_group_name_H-M   'P 1'
#
loop_
_entity.id
_entity.type
_entity.pdbx_description
1 polymer ?
#
loop_
_entity_poly.entity_id
_entity_poly.type
_entity_poly.pdbx_seq_one_letter_code
_entity_poly.pdbx_strand_id
1 'polypeptide(L)'
;MNSGNSASNRPDKYELVETIQREIRRHAPGLSAVLNLHSKRKYGISFANLSLMSPSKAYRLLTELYGNERGRLVAELVISKPLAALAKSRIDPNQLLKLAEKGKDAEILRMLGLFGFEAEAEKTTADMSAVISEALSCAILIEELTSNIYKRLADCAGGVTSIAFTYIASESSTHADIFGFIAKDLGIDVDENKCPVEPGGLMEQLKKMNRKLSEECPRRTELFNILRFLASLEEHVGEEDYTRILIPALRTVMSKKDIDVYETILESIIRDEENHATILQRVYERLSSLSQSTGHSERQTSNRVDTT
;
A
#
# COMPACT_ATOMS: atom_id res chain seq x y z
N MET A 1 37.50 -22.34 35.37
CA MET A 1 37.38 -21.41 34.23
C MET A 1 36.08 -21.75 33.52
N ASN A 2 35.01 -21.01 33.81
CA ASN A 2 33.73 -21.17 33.13
C ASN A 2 33.82 -20.46 31.77
N SER A 3 33.99 -21.26 30.72
CA SER A 3 33.76 -20.83 29.34
C SER A 3 32.27 -20.56 29.17
N GLY A 4 31.91 -19.28 29.20
CA GLY A 4 30.56 -18.81 28.95
C GLY A 4 30.10 -19.24 27.56
N ASN A 5 29.03 -20.04 27.52
CA ASN A 5 28.19 -20.21 26.35
C ASN A 5 27.65 -18.84 25.95
N SER A 6 28.21 -18.24 24.90
CA SER A 6 27.51 -17.20 24.15
C SER A 6 26.36 -17.87 23.41
N ALA A 7 25.18 -17.92 24.06
CA ALA A 7 23.94 -18.18 23.37
C ALA A 7 23.89 -17.24 22.15
N SER A 8 23.90 -17.80 20.94
CA SER A 8 23.90 -17.00 19.73
C SER A 8 22.60 -16.19 19.70
N ASN A 9 22.70 -14.87 19.82
CA ASN A 9 21.61 -13.90 19.63
C ASN A 9 21.15 -13.84 18.16
N ARG A 10 20.89 -14.99 17.54
CA ARG A 10 20.18 -15.06 16.26
C ARG A 10 18.69 -14.96 16.60
N PRO A 11 17.97 -13.96 16.06
CA PRO A 11 16.53 -13.86 16.25
C PRO A 11 15.87 -15.15 15.78
N ASP A 12 14.80 -15.56 16.47
CA ASP A 12 14.06 -16.77 16.12
C ASP A 12 13.55 -16.63 14.67
N LYS A 13 13.68 -17.69 13.89
CA LYS A 13 13.20 -17.73 12.51
C LYS A 13 11.72 -17.38 12.42
N TYR A 14 10.92 -17.84 13.40
CA TYR A 14 9.50 -17.51 13.46
C TYR A 14 9.27 -16.02 13.71
N GLU A 15 10.05 -15.41 14.62
CA GLU A 15 9.99 -13.98 14.93
C GLU A 15 10.33 -13.11 13.71
N LEU A 16 11.36 -13.49 12.94
CA LEU A 16 11.72 -12.80 11.70
C LEU A 16 10.61 -12.83 10.65
N VAL A 17 10.02 -14.01 10.44
CA VAL A 17 8.93 -14.19 9.47
C VAL A 17 7.71 -13.39 9.88
N GLU A 18 7.33 -13.44 11.15
CA GLU A 18 6.19 -12.71 11.69
C GLU A 18 6.41 -11.20 11.61
N THR A 19 7.64 -10.73 11.87
CA THR A 19 7.99 -9.31 11.69
C THR A 19 7.85 -8.86 10.24
N ILE A 20 8.34 -9.65 9.26
CA ILE A 20 8.15 -9.32 7.85
C ILE A 20 6.68 -9.32 7.46
N GLN A 21 5.90 -10.30 7.92
CA GLN A 21 4.46 -10.33 7.65
C GLN A 21 3.76 -9.09 8.22
N ARG A 22 4.11 -8.70 9.45
CA ARG A 22 3.57 -7.50 10.10
C ARG A 22 3.90 -6.24 9.33
N GLU A 23 5.15 -6.08 8.89
CA GLU A 23 5.57 -4.91 8.11
C GLU A 23 4.92 -4.88 6.72
N ILE A 24 4.68 -6.03 6.08
CA ILE A 24 3.88 -6.09 4.86
C ILE A 24 2.45 -5.61 5.13
N ARG A 25 1.78 -6.12 6.18
CA ARG A 25 0.41 -5.69 6.54
C ARG A 25 0.36 -4.21 6.91
N ARG A 26 1.43 -3.68 7.52
CA ARG A 26 1.57 -2.28 7.88
C ARG A 26 1.56 -1.37 6.66
N HIS A 27 2.22 -1.77 5.57
CA HIS A 27 2.35 -0.97 4.36
C HIS A 27 1.30 -1.25 3.30
N ALA A 28 0.83 -2.50 3.21
CA ALA A 28 -0.05 -3.02 2.17
C ALA A 28 -0.99 -4.10 2.75
N PRO A 29 -1.95 -3.72 3.61
CA PRO A 29 -2.85 -4.67 4.31
C PRO A 29 -3.72 -5.43 3.32
N GLY A 30 -3.75 -6.76 3.36
CA GLY A 30 -4.47 -7.60 2.39
C GLY A 30 -3.60 -8.13 1.25
N LEU A 31 -2.53 -7.43 0.85
CA LEU A 31 -1.55 -7.98 -0.12
C LEU A 31 -0.83 -9.21 0.45
N SER A 32 -0.59 -9.26 1.77
CA SER A 32 0.16 -10.33 2.41
C SER A 32 -0.43 -11.72 2.12
N ALA A 33 -1.76 -11.87 2.24
CA ALA A 33 -2.45 -13.13 2.01
C ALA A 33 -2.32 -13.61 0.56
N VAL A 34 -2.50 -12.69 -0.40
CA VAL A 34 -2.43 -13.00 -1.83
C VAL A 34 -0.99 -13.30 -2.26
N LEU A 35 -0.01 -12.51 -1.80
CA LEU A 35 1.41 -12.78 -2.05
C LEU A 35 1.85 -14.14 -1.49
N ASN A 36 1.36 -14.51 -0.31
CA ASN A 36 1.61 -15.82 0.27
C ASN A 36 1.05 -16.94 -0.60
N LEU A 37 -0.16 -16.78 -1.15
CA LEU A 37 -0.75 -17.75 -2.08
C LEU A 37 0.13 -17.95 -3.32
N HIS A 38 0.54 -16.87 -3.99
CA HIS A 38 1.38 -16.94 -5.18
C HIS A 38 2.78 -17.51 -4.88
N SER A 39 3.40 -17.07 -3.78
CA SER A 39 4.70 -17.58 -3.35
C SER A 39 4.65 -19.07 -3.03
N LYS A 40 3.62 -19.54 -2.30
CA LYS A 40 3.47 -20.96 -1.97
C LYS A 40 3.24 -21.81 -3.21
N ARG A 41 2.42 -21.36 -4.15
CA ARG A 41 2.19 -22.08 -5.42
C ARG A 41 3.46 -22.23 -6.25
N LYS A 42 4.29 -21.20 -6.30
CA LYS A 42 5.49 -21.18 -7.16
C LYS A 42 6.74 -21.76 -6.48
N TYR A 43 6.91 -21.52 -5.19
CA TYR A 43 8.15 -21.81 -4.46
C TYR A 43 7.94 -22.72 -3.23
N GLY A 44 6.70 -23.07 -2.89
CA GLY A 44 6.40 -23.94 -1.74
C GLY A 44 6.55 -23.27 -0.37
N ILE A 45 6.78 -21.97 -0.31
CA ILE A 45 7.01 -21.21 0.94
C ILE A 45 6.22 -19.90 0.93
N SER A 46 5.89 -19.37 2.11
CA SER A 46 5.27 -18.04 2.24
C SER A 46 6.14 -16.93 1.64
N PHE A 47 5.51 -15.81 1.28
CA PHE A 47 6.22 -14.68 0.68
C PHE A 47 7.23 -14.07 1.67
N ALA A 48 6.89 -14.02 2.96
CA ALA A 48 7.82 -13.59 4.00
C ALA A 48 9.08 -14.48 4.07
N ASN A 49 8.90 -15.81 4.03
CA ASN A 49 10.02 -16.75 3.94
C ASN A 49 10.85 -16.54 2.67
N LEU A 50 10.18 -16.35 1.52
CA LEU A 50 10.86 -16.09 0.25
C LEU A 50 11.70 -14.80 0.30
N SER A 51 11.15 -13.72 0.87
CA SER A 51 11.85 -12.45 1.04
C SER A 51 13.06 -12.56 1.96
N LEU A 52 13.01 -13.42 2.98
CA LEU A 52 14.13 -13.67 3.91
C LEU A 52 15.19 -14.62 3.35
N MET A 53 14.84 -15.51 2.42
CA MET A 53 15.77 -16.45 1.80
C MET A 53 16.40 -15.91 0.51
N SER A 54 15.59 -15.26 -0.32
CA SER A 54 15.96 -14.81 -1.66
C SER A 54 15.11 -13.59 -2.06
N PRO A 55 15.46 -12.39 -1.56
CA PRO A 55 14.82 -11.14 -1.94
C PRO A 55 14.67 -10.97 -3.47
N SER A 56 15.63 -11.44 -4.26
CA SER A 56 15.56 -11.39 -5.73
C SER A 56 14.51 -12.32 -6.34
N LYS A 57 14.22 -13.48 -5.72
CA LYS A 57 13.09 -14.33 -6.15
C LYS A 57 11.76 -13.70 -5.77
N ALA A 58 11.66 -13.11 -4.59
CA ALA A 58 10.48 -12.33 -4.19
C ALA A 58 10.25 -11.15 -5.16
N TYR A 59 11.31 -10.42 -5.51
CA TYR A 59 11.25 -9.33 -6.49
C TYR A 59 10.75 -9.81 -7.86
N ARG A 60 11.32 -10.91 -8.38
CA ARG A 60 10.87 -11.49 -9.66
C ARG A 60 9.42 -11.94 -9.63
N LEU A 61 8.95 -12.50 -8.51
CA LEU A 61 7.53 -12.84 -8.37
C LEU A 61 6.65 -11.60 -8.55
N LEU A 62 7.03 -10.46 -7.96
CA LEU A 62 6.30 -9.22 -8.13
C LEU A 62 6.35 -8.69 -9.56
N THR A 63 7.51 -8.69 -10.22
CA THR A 63 7.60 -8.20 -11.62
C THR A 63 6.86 -9.10 -12.60
N GLU A 64 6.70 -10.39 -12.30
CA GLU A 64 5.86 -11.28 -13.09
C GLU A 64 4.35 -11.03 -12.88
N LEU A 65 3.94 -10.69 -11.66
CA LEU A 65 2.54 -10.43 -11.32
C LEU A 65 2.08 -9.04 -11.78
N TYR A 66 2.94 -8.03 -11.66
CA TYR A 66 2.60 -6.62 -11.85
C TYR A 66 3.26 -5.97 -13.08
N GLY A 67 4.19 -6.67 -13.74
CA GLY A 67 5.08 -6.05 -14.72
C GLY A 67 6.28 -5.32 -14.07
N ASN A 68 7.24 -4.88 -14.87
CA ASN A 68 8.52 -4.37 -14.37
C ASN A 68 8.39 -3.08 -13.54
N GLU A 69 7.68 -2.09 -14.07
CA GLU A 69 7.56 -0.77 -13.44
C GLU A 69 6.75 -0.84 -12.14
N ARG A 70 5.51 -1.33 -12.21
CA ARG A 70 4.64 -1.50 -11.04
C ARG A 70 5.20 -2.51 -10.04
N GLY A 71 5.76 -3.63 -10.51
CA GLY A 71 6.40 -4.63 -9.64
C GLY A 71 7.57 -4.06 -8.84
N ARG A 72 8.27 -3.05 -9.36
CA ARG A 72 9.31 -2.32 -8.62
C ARG A 72 8.71 -1.48 -7.48
N LEU A 73 7.61 -0.77 -7.73
CA LEU A 73 6.92 0.05 -6.71
C LEU A 73 6.40 -0.84 -5.57
N VAL A 74 5.70 -1.93 -5.92
CA VAL A 74 5.20 -2.90 -4.92
C VAL A 74 6.35 -3.52 -4.13
N ALA A 75 7.46 -3.85 -4.78
CA ALA A 75 8.64 -4.41 -4.11
C ALA A 75 9.24 -3.47 -3.06
N GLU A 76 9.10 -2.16 -3.22
CA GLU A 76 9.52 -1.24 -2.17
C GLU A 76 8.73 -1.46 -0.87
N LEU A 77 7.41 -1.66 -1.00
CA LEU A 77 6.48 -1.79 0.12
C LEU A 77 6.52 -3.14 0.80
N VAL A 78 6.65 -4.22 0.02
CA VAL A 78 6.50 -5.58 0.54
C VAL A 78 7.82 -6.35 0.66
N ILE A 79 8.93 -5.79 0.16
CA ILE A 79 10.27 -6.36 0.29
C ILE A 79 11.20 -5.38 1.00
N SER A 80 11.53 -4.24 0.39
CA SER A 80 12.67 -3.45 0.87
C SER A 80 12.40 -2.71 2.18
N LYS A 81 11.20 -2.12 2.37
CA LYS A 81 10.79 -1.53 3.65
C LYS A 81 10.71 -2.57 4.78
N PRO A 82 10.04 -3.72 4.61
CA PRO A 82 10.05 -4.79 5.61
C PRO A 82 11.45 -5.30 5.95
N LEU A 83 12.31 -5.53 4.95
CA LEU A 83 13.69 -5.97 5.21
C LEU A 83 14.52 -4.90 5.92
N ALA A 84 14.35 -3.62 5.58
CA ALA A 84 15.02 -2.53 6.28
C ALA A 84 14.59 -2.42 7.75
N ALA A 85 13.33 -2.74 8.07
CA ALA A 85 12.82 -2.75 9.44
C ALA A 85 13.47 -3.83 10.33
N LEU A 86 13.98 -4.93 9.74
CA LEU A 86 14.73 -5.96 10.47
C LEU A 86 16.16 -5.55 10.83
N ALA A 87 16.70 -4.55 10.14
CA ALA A 87 18.09 -4.18 10.28
C ALA A 87 18.36 -3.53 11.65
N LYS A 88 19.37 -4.02 12.36
CA LYS A 88 19.82 -3.41 13.64
C LYS A 88 20.37 -2.00 13.46
N SER A 89 20.85 -1.68 12.26
CA SER A 89 21.30 -0.36 11.86
C SER A 89 20.37 0.18 10.77
N ARG A 90 20.30 1.51 10.66
CA ARG A 90 19.51 2.15 9.61
C ARG A 90 20.06 1.77 8.23
N ILE A 91 19.27 1.01 7.47
CA ILE A 91 19.53 0.69 6.06
C ILE A 91 18.53 1.45 5.20
N ASP A 92 19.00 1.99 4.07
CA ASP A 92 18.13 2.61 3.07
C ASP A 92 17.36 1.52 2.29
N PRO A 93 16.02 1.50 2.31
CA PRO A 93 15.21 0.57 1.52
C PRO A 93 15.56 0.60 0.02
N ASN A 94 15.93 1.75 -0.54
CA ASN A 94 16.28 1.86 -1.95
C ASN A 94 17.57 1.09 -2.30
N GLN A 95 18.51 0.99 -1.35
CA GLN A 95 19.71 0.19 -1.53
C GLN A 95 19.34 -1.30 -1.59
N LEU A 96 18.50 -1.78 -0.67
CA LEU A 96 18.04 -3.16 -0.65
C LEU A 96 17.27 -3.53 -1.93
N LEU A 97 16.40 -2.64 -2.40
CA LEU A 97 15.63 -2.84 -3.63
C LEU A 97 16.55 -2.99 -4.86
N LYS A 98 17.54 -2.10 -5.01
CA LYS A 98 18.53 -2.18 -6.11
C LYS A 98 19.36 -3.46 -6.06
N LEU A 99 19.67 -3.97 -4.88
CA LEU A 99 20.40 -5.24 -4.73
C LEU A 99 19.50 -6.43 -5.10
N ALA A 100 18.22 -6.40 -4.71
CA ALA A 100 17.27 -7.47 -5.02
C ALA A 100 17.03 -7.57 -6.53
N GLU A 101 16.85 -6.44 -7.19
CA GLU A 101 16.75 -6.31 -8.65
C GLU A 101 17.97 -6.91 -9.37
N LYS A 102 19.18 -6.71 -8.83
CA LYS A 102 20.44 -7.24 -9.39
C LYS A 102 20.74 -8.68 -9.01
N GLY A 103 19.85 -9.37 -8.28
CA GLY A 103 20.08 -10.74 -7.82
C GLY A 103 21.17 -10.88 -6.74
N LYS A 104 21.47 -9.81 -5.99
CA LYS A 104 22.55 -9.78 -4.99
C LYS A 104 22.07 -10.22 -3.60
N ASP A 105 21.40 -11.37 -3.52
CA ASP A 105 20.79 -11.87 -2.28
C ASP A 105 21.82 -12.04 -1.15
N ALA A 106 22.99 -12.61 -1.44
CA ALA A 106 24.05 -12.80 -0.44
C ALA A 106 24.50 -11.48 0.22
N GLU A 107 24.49 -10.37 -0.52
CA GLU A 107 24.85 -9.06 0.01
C GLU A 107 23.76 -8.52 0.93
N ILE A 108 22.49 -8.65 0.54
CA ILE A 108 21.33 -8.28 1.37
C ILE A 108 21.34 -9.07 2.68
N LEU A 109 21.46 -10.40 2.61
CA LEU A 109 21.46 -11.26 3.80
C LEU A 109 22.64 -10.94 4.72
N ARG A 110 23.79 -10.55 4.16
CA ARG A 110 24.93 -10.06 4.95
C ARG A 110 24.60 -8.77 5.69
N MET A 111 24.00 -7.80 4.99
CA MET A 111 23.62 -6.50 5.57
C MET A 111 22.62 -6.67 6.73
N LEU A 112 21.72 -7.66 6.62
CA LEU A 112 20.72 -7.96 7.64
C LEU A 112 21.22 -8.91 8.74
N GLY A 113 22.42 -9.49 8.61
CA GLY A 113 22.94 -10.48 9.54
C GLY A 113 22.20 -11.84 9.48
N LEU A 114 21.54 -12.14 8.35
CA LEU A 114 20.69 -13.32 8.13
C LEU A 114 21.40 -14.44 7.35
N PHE A 115 22.72 -14.54 7.45
CA PHE A 115 23.50 -15.54 6.72
C PHE A 115 23.08 -16.98 7.10
N GLY A 116 22.63 -17.73 6.10
CA GLY A 116 22.16 -19.11 6.26
C GLY A 116 20.71 -19.24 6.74
N PHE A 117 19.86 -18.23 6.53
CA PHE A 117 18.42 -18.38 6.71
C PHE A 117 17.86 -19.36 5.68
N GLU A 118 17.29 -20.46 6.14
CA GLU A 118 16.64 -21.48 5.31
C GLU A 118 15.21 -21.66 5.79
N ALA A 119 14.23 -21.66 4.87
CA ALA A 119 12.85 -22.05 5.16
C ALA A 119 12.56 -23.46 4.65
N GLU A 120 11.74 -24.19 5.40
CA GLU A 120 11.25 -25.49 4.97
C GLU A 120 10.02 -25.29 4.09
N ALA A 121 9.80 -26.19 3.14
CA ALA A 121 8.60 -26.18 2.33
C ALA A 121 7.36 -26.32 3.21
N GLU A 122 6.42 -25.40 3.07
CA GLU A 122 5.16 -25.40 3.80
C GLU A 122 4.15 -26.28 3.06
N LYS A 123 3.52 -27.24 3.76
CA LYS A 123 2.39 -27.99 3.19
C LYS A 123 1.27 -27.00 2.85
N THR A 124 0.85 -27.01 1.59
CA THR A 124 -0.07 -26.02 1.05
C THR A 124 -1.52 -26.37 1.41
N THR A 125 -2.13 -25.59 2.30
CA THR A 125 -3.58 -25.59 2.55
C THR A 125 -4.12 -24.17 2.69
N ALA A 126 -3.55 -23.21 1.95
CA ALA A 126 -4.08 -21.86 1.96
C ALA A 126 -5.52 -21.91 1.40
N ASP A 127 -6.49 -21.64 2.25
CA ASP A 127 -7.89 -21.55 1.86
C ASP A 127 -8.05 -20.33 0.95
N MET A 128 -8.34 -20.59 -0.32
CA MET A 128 -8.53 -19.54 -1.33
C MET A 128 -9.64 -18.57 -0.91
N SER A 129 -10.69 -19.08 -0.26
CA SER A 129 -11.79 -18.27 0.23
C SER A 129 -11.31 -17.28 1.28
N ALA A 130 -10.49 -17.75 2.24
CA ALA A 130 -9.91 -16.88 3.27
C ALA A 130 -8.99 -15.80 2.68
N VAL A 131 -8.16 -16.14 1.68
CA VAL A 131 -7.27 -15.19 1.01
C VAL A 131 -8.06 -14.10 0.27
N ILE A 132 -9.06 -14.51 -0.51
CA ILE A 132 -9.92 -13.56 -1.25
C ILE A 132 -10.74 -12.72 -0.27
N SER A 133 -11.24 -13.31 0.82
CA SER A 133 -11.99 -12.63 1.87
C SER A 133 -11.17 -11.51 2.54
N GLU A 134 -9.91 -11.77 2.93
CA GLU A 134 -9.04 -10.74 3.50
C GLU A 134 -8.75 -9.62 2.50
N ALA A 135 -8.41 -9.98 1.26
CA ALA A 135 -8.10 -9.00 0.22
C ALA A 135 -9.28 -8.08 -0.10
N LEU A 136 -10.48 -8.65 -0.31
CA LEU A 136 -11.70 -7.88 -0.56
C LEU A 136 -12.09 -7.03 0.64
N SER A 137 -11.97 -7.57 1.86
CA SER A 137 -12.29 -6.80 3.08
C SER A 137 -11.37 -5.58 3.23
N CYS A 138 -10.09 -5.71 2.87
CA CYS A 138 -9.18 -4.58 2.87
C CYS A 138 -9.47 -3.56 1.77
N ALA A 139 -9.71 -4.00 0.54
CA ALA A 139 -10.03 -3.10 -0.58
C ALA A 139 -11.27 -2.27 -0.27
N ILE A 140 -12.37 -2.92 0.15
CA ILE A 140 -13.61 -2.24 0.55
C ILE A 140 -13.35 -1.20 1.64
N LEU A 141 -12.65 -1.59 2.70
CA LEU A 141 -12.41 -0.69 3.83
C LEU A 141 -11.50 0.50 3.47
N ILE A 142 -10.50 0.28 2.62
CA ILE A 142 -9.64 1.36 2.10
C ILE A 142 -10.49 2.34 1.30
N GLU A 143 -11.30 1.85 0.36
CA GLU A 143 -12.15 2.71 -0.47
C GLU A 143 -13.20 3.49 0.32
N GLU A 144 -13.86 2.86 1.28
CA GLU A 144 -14.84 3.53 2.13
C GLU A 144 -14.18 4.66 2.93
N LEU A 145 -12.98 4.43 3.47
CA LEU A 145 -12.22 5.45 4.18
C LEU A 145 -11.77 6.57 3.24
N THR A 146 -11.26 6.22 2.06
CA THR A 146 -10.81 7.18 1.03
C THR A 146 -11.98 8.06 0.56
N SER A 147 -13.13 7.46 0.23
CA SER A 147 -14.36 8.17 -0.13
C SER A 147 -14.78 9.15 0.96
N ASN A 148 -14.80 8.71 2.22
CA ASN A 148 -15.20 9.55 3.34
C ASN A 148 -14.20 10.71 3.56
N ILE A 149 -12.90 10.45 3.50
CA ILE A 149 -11.86 11.46 3.61
C ILE A 149 -12.03 12.53 2.53
N TYR A 150 -12.20 12.13 1.26
CA TYR A 150 -12.38 13.09 0.18
C TYR A 150 -13.69 13.86 0.26
N LYS A 151 -14.80 13.25 0.70
CA LYS A 151 -16.06 13.97 0.99
C LYS A 151 -15.82 15.10 2.00
N ARG A 152 -15.14 14.80 3.11
CA ARG A 152 -14.82 15.81 4.13
C ARG A 152 -13.90 16.91 3.60
N LEU A 153 -12.89 16.55 2.80
CA LEU A 153 -12.01 17.53 2.17
C LEU A 153 -12.77 18.42 1.17
N ALA A 154 -13.73 17.85 0.44
CA ALA A 154 -14.58 18.59 -0.49
C ALA A 154 -15.44 19.63 0.23
N ASP A 155 -16.05 19.27 1.37
CA ASP A 155 -16.83 20.16 2.23
C ASP A 155 -16.00 21.35 2.76
N CYS A 156 -14.71 21.11 2.99
CA CYS A 156 -13.76 22.11 3.49
C CYS A 156 -13.10 22.95 2.38
N ALA A 157 -13.28 22.58 1.12
CA ALA A 157 -12.66 23.24 -0.03
C ALA A 157 -13.68 24.05 -0.83
N GLY A 158 -13.19 24.97 -1.65
CA GLY A 158 -14.02 25.75 -2.57
C GLY A 158 -13.64 25.51 -4.03
N GLY A 159 -14.57 25.82 -4.94
CA GLY A 159 -14.35 25.82 -6.38
C GLY A 159 -13.87 24.47 -6.94
N VAL A 160 -12.91 24.52 -7.87
CA VAL A 160 -12.42 23.34 -8.60
C VAL A 160 -11.81 22.28 -7.67
N THR A 161 -11.22 22.67 -6.54
CA THR A 161 -10.66 21.71 -5.57
C THR A 161 -11.76 20.87 -4.91
N SER A 162 -12.88 21.50 -4.55
CA SER A 162 -14.04 20.78 -3.99
C SER A 162 -14.64 19.80 -5.01
N ILE A 163 -14.73 20.21 -6.28
CA ILE A 163 -15.20 19.34 -7.38
C ILE A 163 -14.27 18.13 -7.55
N ALA A 164 -12.95 18.35 -7.56
CA ALA A 164 -11.97 17.27 -7.70
C ALA A 164 -12.07 16.24 -6.57
N PHE A 165 -12.18 16.70 -5.32
CA PHE A 165 -12.36 15.78 -4.18
C PHE A 165 -13.73 15.07 -4.22
N THR A 166 -14.80 15.77 -4.61
CA THR A 166 -16.12 15.15 -4.76
C THR A 166 -16.11 14.04 -5.82
N TYR A 167 -15.40 14.27 -6.93
CA TYR A 167 -15.25 13.29 -8.00
C TYR A 167 -14.56 12.02 -7.50
N ILE A 168 -13.35 12.15 -6.93
CA ILE A 168 -12.60 11.00 -6.40
C ILE A 168 -13.40 10.27 -5.33
N ALA A 169 -14.07 11.02 -4.43
CA ALA A 169 -14.91 10.41 -3.41
C ALA A 169 -16.04 9.53 -3.96
N SER A 170 -16.62 9.93 -5.10
CA SER A 170 -17.72 9.20 -5.73
C SER A 170 -17.22 7.92 -6.39
N GLU A 171 -16.08 7.99 -7.09
CA GLU A 171 -15.45 6.83 -7.72
C GLU A 171 -15.02 5.81 -6.66
N SER A 172 -14.30 6.23 -5.61
CA SER A 172 -13.94 5.37 -4.48
C SER A 172 -15.14 4.66 -3.84
N SER A 173 -16.26 5.37 -3.66
CA SER A 173 -17.48 4.76 -3.13
C SER A 173 -18.02 3.67 -4.08
N THR A 174 -17.92 3.90 -5.38
CA THR A 174 -18.37 2.96 -6.41
C THR A 174 -17.46 1.73 -6.46
N HIS A 175 -16.15 1.91 -6.28
CA HIS A 175 -15.18 0.83 -6.19
C HIS A 175 -15.46 -0.08 -4.99
N ALA A 176 -15.71 0.48 -3.81
CA ALA A 176 -16.14 -0.28 -2.62
C ALA A 176 -17.38 -1.15 -2.91
N ASP A 177 -18.41 -0.56 -3.54
CA ASP A 177 -19.63 -1.27 -3.92
C ASP A 177 -19.34 -2.43 -4.88
N ILE A 178 -18.48 -2.21 -5.89
CA ILE A 178 -18.06 -3.25 -6.85
C ILE A 178 -17.37 -4.41 -6.15
N PHE A 179 -16.42 -4.15 -5.26
CA PHE A 179 -15.76 -5.20 -4.47
C PHE A 179 -16.75 -5.95 -3.57
N GLY A 180 -17.71 -5.22 -2.99
CA GLY A 180 -18.81 -5.82 -2.22
C GLY A 180 -19.68 -6.75 -3.06
N PHE A 181 -20.00 -6.38 -4.31
CA PHE A 181 -20.74 -7.25 -5.23
C PHE A 181 -19.93 -8.50 -5.62
N ILE A 182 -18.62 -8.35 -5.89
CA ILE A 182 -17.73 -9.49 -6.14
C ILE A 182 -17.74 -10.46 -4.95
N ALA A 183 -17.59 -9.93 -3.72
CA ALA A 183 -17.61 -10.75 -2.51
C ALA A 183 -18.93 -11.53 -2.38
N LYS A 184 -20.05 -10.84 -2.56
CA LYS A 184 -21.40 -11.42 -2.47
C LYS A 184 -21.62 -12.53 -3.49
N ASP A 185 -21.21 -12.32 -4.73
CA ASP A 185 -21.40 -13.30 -5.81
C ASP A 185 -20.53 -14.56 -5.61
N LEU A 186 -19.39 -14.41 -4.91
CA LEU A 186 -18.55 -15.53 -4.49
C LEU A 186 -19.06 -16.24 -3.22
N GLY A 187 -20.10 -15.70 -2.56
CA GLY A 187 -20.55 -16.17 -1.25
C GLY A 187 -19.51 -15.99 -0.16
N ILE A 188 -18.66 -14.97 -0.29
CA ILE A 188 -17.59 -14.65 0.65
C ILE A 188 -18.07 -13.54 1.58
N ASP A 189 -18.04 -13.81 2.88
CA ASP A 189 -18.27 -12.77 3.87
C ASP A 189 -17.07 -11.82 3.92
N VAL A 190 -17.33 -10.53 3.75
CA VAL A 190 -16.37 -9.45 3.99
C VAL A 190 -16.65 -8.82 5.36
N ASP A 191 -15.58 -8.49 6.08
CA ASP A 191 -15.66 -7.93 7.43
C ASP A 191 -14.47 -7.01 7.66
N GLU A 192 -14.71 -5.79 8.15
CA GLU A 192 -13.66 -4.82 8.47
C GLU A 192 -12.60 -5.37 9.44
N ASN A 193 -12.96 -6.35 10.28
CA ASN A 193 -12.05 -7.00 11.23
C ASN A 193 -11.09 -8.00 10.55
N LYS A 194 -11.36 -8.39 9.30
CA LYS A 194 -10.44 -9.22 8.50
C LYS A 194 -9.31 -8.40 7.94
N CYS A 195 -9.45 -7.08 7.80
CA CYS A 195 -8.36 -6.25 7.34
C CYS A 195 -7.41 -5.89 8.50
N PRO A 196 -6.14 -6.33 8.49
CA PRO A 196 -5.24 -6.13 9.61
C PRO A 196 -4.92 -4.64 9.83
N VAL A 197 -4.96 -4.23 11.11
CA VAL A 197 -4.60 -2.87 11.53
C VAL A 197 -3.30 -2.93 12.34
N GLU A 198 -2.21 -2.50 11.72
CA GLU A 198 -0.90 -2.45 12.36
C GLU A 198 -0.59 -1.04 12.90
N PRO A 199 0.06 -0.91 14.07
CA PRO A 199 0.45 0.38 14.64
C PRO A 199 1.32 1.20 13.68
N GLY A 200 0.93 2.45 13.44
CA GLY A 200 1.53 3.37 12.49
C GLY A 200 1.51 2.87 11.05
N GLY A 201 0.61 1.94 10.71
CA GLY A 201 0.38 1.44 9.36
C GLY A 201 -0.61 2.27 8.56
N LEU A 202 -0.86 1.86 7.32
CA LEU A 202 -1.78 2.52 6.40
C LEU A 202 -3.19 2.65 6.99
N MET A 203 -3.76 1.53 7.44
CA MET A 203 -5.14 1.48 7.91
C MET A 203 -5.37 2.33 9.17
N GLU A 204 -4.45 2.33 10.13
CA GLU A 204 -4.54 3.22 11.30
C GLU A 204 -4.47 4.70 10.89
N GLN A 205 -3.59 5.04 9.93
CA GLN A 205 -3.46 6.41 9.43
C GLN A 205 -4.74 6.87 8.73
N LEU A 206 -5.35 6.05 7.88
CA LEU A 206 -6.63 6.34 7.24
C LEU A 206 -7.76 6.50 8.26
N LYS A 207 -7.91 5.57 9.21
CA LYS A 207 -8.93 5.66 10.27
C LYS A 207 -8.74 6.92 11.13
N LYS A 208 -7.50 7.25 11.49
CA LYS A 208 -7.18 8.47 12.25
C LYS A 208 -7.49 9.74 11.47
N MET A 209 -7.15 9.76 10.19
CA MET A 209 -7.42 10.89 9.29
C MET A 209 -8.92 11.10 9.12
N ASN A 210 -9.67 10.04 8.82
CA ASN A 210 -11.12 10.09 8.68
C ASN A 210 -11.80 10.62 9.95
N ARG A 211 -11.39 10.12 11.12
CA ARG A 211 -11.90 10.64 12.41
C ARG A 211 -11.59 12.12 12.58
N LYS A 212 -10.33 12.54 12.35
CA LYS A 212 -9.95 13.94 12.54
C LYS A 212 -10.72 14.89 11.61
N LEU A 213 -10.88 14.51 10.34
CA LEU A 213 -11.63 15.29 9.36
C LEU A 213 -13.14 15.33 9.62
N SER A 214 -13.67 14.43 10.46
CA SER A 214 -15.05 14.51 10.92
C SER A 214 -15.31 15.58 11.98
N GLU A 215 -14.24 16.05 12.65
CA GLU A 215 -14.31 17.02 13.74
C GLU A 215 -14.06 18.46 13.24
N GLU A 216 -13.08 18.65 12.35
CA GLU A 216 -12.71 19.98 11.86
C GLU A 216 -12.09 19.95 10.46
N CYS A 217 -12.21 21.08 9.75
CA CYS A 217 -11.50 21.28 8.48
C CYS A 217 -10.00 21.42 8.71
N PRO A 218 -9.15 20.80 7.87
CA PRO A 218 -7.72 20.81 8.08
C PRO A 218 -7.13 22.20 7.85
N ARG A 219 -6.17 22.58 8.71
CA ARG A 219 -5.34 23.76 8.45
C ARG A 219 -4.50 23.55 7.20
N ARG A 220 -4.06 24.63 6.56
CA ARG A 220 -3.29 24.58 5.30
C ARG A 220 -2.10 23.61 5.31
N THR A 221 -1.24 23.67 6.33
CA THR A 221 -0.07 22.79 6.44
C THR A 221 -0.47 21.32 6.58
N GLU A 222 -1.55 21.07 7.31
CA GLU A 222 -2.12 19.74 7.46
C GLU A 222 -2.74 19.24 6.16
N LEU A 223 -3.47 20.08 5.43
CA LEU A 223 -4.03 19.74 4.12
C LEU A 223 -2.92 19.27 3.16
N PHE A 224 -1.77 19.94 3.11
CA PHE A 224 -0.65 19.50 2.27
C PHE A 224 -0.06 18.16 2.71
N ASN A 225 -0.03 17.87 4.01
CA ASN A 225 0.43 16.57 4.52
C ASN A 225 -0.57 15.46 4.18
N ILE A 226 -1.88 15.75 4.30
CA ILE A 226 -2.96 14.84 3.89
C ILE A 226 -2.84 14.56 2.39
N LEU A 227 -2.72 15.59 1.54
CA LEU A 227 -2.61 15.41 0.10
C LEU A 227 -1.37 14.64 -0.31
N ARG A 228 -0.22 14.85 0.35
CA ARG A 228 0.98 14.07 0.08
C ARG A 228 0.78 12.59 0.44
N PHE A 229 0.11 12.33 1.56
CA PHE A 229 -0.20 10.97 1.98
C PHE A 229 -1.19 10.29 1.02
N LEU A 230 -2.28 10.96 0.67
CA LEU A 230 -3.28 10.43 -0.26
C LEU A 230 -2.70 10.22 -1.67
N ALA A 231 -1.91 11.16 -2.18
CA ALA A 231 -1.20 10.95 -3.46
C ALA A 231 -0.27 9.73 -3.40
N SER A 232 0.42 9.51 -2.28
CA SER A 232 1.25 8.30 -2.12
C SER A 232 0.41 7.02 -2.05
N LEU A 233 -0.82 7.09 -1.55
CA LEU A 233 -1.76 5.98 -1.54
C LEU A 233 -2.18 5.64 -2.97
N GLU A 234 -2.68 6.61 -3.75
CA GLU A 234 -3.10 6.37 -5.14
C GLU A 234 -1.93 5.87 -6.00
N GLU A 235 -0.70 6.35 -5.75
CA GLU A 235 0.46 6.00 -6.56
C GLU A 235 1.11 4.67 -6.15
N HIS A 236 1.28 4.37 -4.86
CA HIS A 236 2.14 3.27 -4.39
C HIS A 236 1.39 2.11 -3.72
N VAL A 237 0.29 2.37 -3.02
CA VAL A 237 -0.54 1.33 -2.37
C VAL A 237 -1.98 1.44 -2.90
N GLY A 238 -2.09 1.66 -4.21
CA GLY A 238 -3.37 1.91 -4.85
C GLY A 238 -4.18 0.62 -4.94
N GLU A 239 -5.49 0.77 -5.03
CA GLU A 239 -6.46 -0.26 -5.43
C GLU A 239 -5.97 -1.07 -6.64
N GLU A 240 -5.21 -0.42 -7.53
CA GLU A 240 -4.57 -1.05 -8.68
C GLU A 240 -3.79 -2.30 -8.29
N ASP A 241 -3.02 -2.24 -7.19
CA ASP A 241 -2.20 -3.37 -6.79
C ASP A 241 -3.03 -4.53 -6.26
N TYR A 242 -4.05 -4.22 -5.46
CA TYR A 242 -5.03 -5.20 -4.99
C TYR A 242 -5.75 -5.85 -6.17
N THR A 243 -6.18 -5.02 -7.11
CA THR A 243 -6.99 -5.42 -8.25
C THR A 243 -6.21 -6.33 -9.20
N ARG A 244 -4.95 -5.98 -9.50
CA ARG A 244 -4.06 -6.78 -10.35
C ARG A 244 -3.77 -8.17 -9.79
N ILE A 245 -3.69 -8.33 -8.47
CA ILE A 245 -3.46 -9.66 -7.85
C ILE A 245 -4.75 -10.41 -7.54
N LEU A 246 -5.85 -9.69 -7.36
CA LEU A 246 -7.16 -10.28 -7.15
C LEU A 246 -7.64 -10.98 -8.44
N ILE A 247 -7.42 -10.41 -9.62
CA ILE A 247 -7.81 -11.01 -10.91
C ILE A 247 -7.30 -12.46 -11.06
N PRO A 248 -6.00 -12.77 -10.89
CA PRO A 248 -5.52 -14.15 -10.89
C PRO A 248 -6.16 -15.07 -9.85
N ALA A 249 -6.50 -14.57 -8.66
CA ALA A 249 -7.17 -15.36 -7.63
C ALA A 249 -8.63 -15.65 -8.03
N LEU A 250 -9.35 -14.64 -8.51
CA LEU A 250 -10.73 -14.76 -8.99
C LEU A 250 -10.85 -15.72 -10.17
N ARG A 251 -9.89 -15.72 -11.11
CA ARG A 251 -9.81 -16.70 -12.20
C ARG A 251 -9.78 -18.17 -11.74
N THR A 252 -9.40 -18.43 -10.49
CA THR A 252 -9.39 -19.81 -9.94
C THR A 252 -10.71 -20.24 -9.32
N VAL A 253 -11.60 -19.31 -9.02
CA VAL A 253 -12.88 -19.58 -8.32
C VAL A 253 -14.11 -19.21 -9.14
N MET A 254 -13.97 -18.39 -10.18
CA MET A 254 -15.06 -17.95 -11.05
C MET A 254 -15.09 -18.71 -12.37
N SER A 255 -16.27 -18.77 -12.99
CA SER A 255 -16.39 -19.27 -14.37
C SER A 255 -15.69 -18.29 -15.33
N LYS A 256 -15.20 -18.80 -16.46
CA LYS A 256 -14.53 -17.97 -17.47
C LYS A 256 -15.40 -16.80 -17.93
N LYS A 257 -16.69 -17.02 -18.12
CA LYS A 257 -17.60 -15.99 -18.60
C LYS A 257 -17.80 -14.87 -17.59
N ASP A 258 -17.86 -15.21 -16.30
CA ASP A 258 -18.10 -14.22 -15.24
C ASP A 258 -16.81 -13.42 -14.97
N ILE A 259 -15.66 -14.09 -14.94
CA ILE A 259 -14.38 -13.39 -14.72
C ILE A 259 -14.04 -12.43 -15.86
N ASP A 260 -14.39 -12.71 -17.11
CA ASP A 260 -14.12 -11.78 -18.23
C ASP A 260 -14.82 -10.42 -18.00
N VAL A 261 -16.03 -10.42 -17.43
CA VAL A 261 -16.77 -9.19 -17.09
C VAL A 261 -16.13 -8.49 -15.89
N TYR A 262 -15.86 -9.22 -14.81
CA TYR A 262 -15.23 -8.62 -13.63
C TYR A 262 -13.83 -8.10 -13.93
N GLU A 263 -13.04 -8.80 -14.73
CA GLU A 263 -11.72 -8.35 -15.14
C GLU A 263 -11.81 -7.02 -15.88
N THR A 264 -12.78 -6.84 -16.78
CA THR A 264 -13.00 -5.55 -17.47
C THR A 264 -13.32 -4.40 -16.50
N ILE A 265 -14.14 -4.68 -15.47
CA ILE A 265 -14.51 -3.69 -14.43
C ILE A 265 -13.31 -3.39 -13.53
N LEU A 266 -12.60 -4.42 -13.09
CA LEU A 266 -11.39 -4.30 -12.28
C LEU A 266 -10.29 -3.54 -13.02
N GLU A 267 -10.16 -3.74 -14.33
CA GLU A 267 -9.27 -2.92 -15.17
C GLU A 267 -9.71 -1.46 -15.31
N SER A 268 -11.01 -1.14 -15.17
CA SER A 268 -11.43 0.27 -15.13
C SER A 268 -11.02 0.93 -13.83
N ILE A 269 -11.24 0.26 -12.69
CA ILE A 269 -10.80 0.72 -11.36
C ILE A 269 -9.31 1.07 -11.37
N ILE A 270 -8.47 0.20 -11.96
CA ILE A 270 -7.04 0.47 -12.12
C ILE A 270 -6.77 1.82 -12.81
N ARG A 271 -7.47 2.11 -13.92
CA ARG A 271 -7.29 3.37 -14.67
C ARG A 271 -7.86 4.56 -13.91
N ASP A 272 -8.94 4.36 -13.17
CA ASP A 272 -9.56 5.41 -12.37
C ASP A 272 -8.61 5.86 -11.25
N GLU A 273 -7.89 4.94 -10.60
CA GLU A 273 -6.85 5.29 -9.62
C GLU A 273 -5.65 6.03 -10.20
N GLU A 274 -5.17 5.64 -11.39
CA GLU A 274 -4.12 6.40 -12.10
C GLU A 274 -4.58 7.84 -12.40
N ASN A 275 -5.86 8.01 -12.72
CA ASN A 275 -6.46 9.33 -12.92
C ASN A 275 -6.60 10.10 -11.60
N HIS A 276 -6.98 9.45 -10.49
CA HIS A 276 -7.05 10.05 -9.15
C HIS A 276 -5.69 10.62 -8.74
N ALA A 277 -4.61 9.84 -8.89
CA ALA A 277 -3.25 10.28 -8.62
C ALA A 277 -2.90 11.56 -9.41
N THR A 278 -3.23 11.58 -10.70
CA THR A 278 -3.02 12.74 -11.58
C THR A 278 -3.83 13.96 -11.12
N ILE A 279 -5.10 13.78 -10.78
CA ILE A 279 -5.98 14.86 -10.29
C ILE A 279 -5.41 15.46 -9.00
N LEU A 280 -4.99 14.63 -8.05
CA LEU A 280 -4.42 15.09 -6.79
C LEU A 280 -3.13 15.87 -6.99
N GLN A 281 -2.27 15.43 -7.92
CA GLN A 281 -1.08 16.17 -8.27
C GLN A 281 -1.44 17.57 -8.78
N ARG A 282 -2.45 17.69 -9.65
CA ARG A 282 -2.92 19.01 -10.15
C ARG A 282 -3.53 19.87 -9.03
N VAL A 283 -4.28 19.26 -8.12
CA VAL A 283 -4.81 19.97 -6.94
C VAL A 283 -3.67 20.50 -6.08
N TYR A 284 -2.65 19.68 -5.81
CA TYR A 284 -1.48 20.05 -5.04
C TYR A 284 -0.71 21.22 -5.68
N GLU A 285 -0.44 21.15 -6.98
CA GLU A 285 0.22 22.22 -7.76
C GLU A 285 -0.56 23.54 -7.70
N ARG A 286 -1.89 23.46 -7.85
CA ARG A 286 -2.79 24.63 -7.77
C ARG A 286 -2.75 25.27 -6.38
N LEU A 287 -2.89 24.48 -5.32
CA LEU A 287 -2.87 25.00 -3.95
C LEU A 287 -1.50 25.59 -3.59
N SER A 288 -0.42 25.02 -4.11
CA SER A 288 0.96 25.49 -3.89
C SER A 288 1.25 26.82 -4.61
N SER A 289 0.77 26.99 -5.84
CA SER A 289 0.96 28.24 -6.59
C SER A 289 0.16 29.41 -5.99
N LEU A 290 -1.06 29.15 -5.50
CA LEU A 290 -1.86 30.15 -4.79
C LEU A 290 -1.17 30.70 -3.52
N SER A 291 -0.32 29.90 -2.85
CA SER A 291 0.48 30.40 -1.70
C SER A 291 1.52 31.45 -2.10
N GLN A 292 2.12 31.28 -3.28
CA GLN A 292 3.21 32.13 -3.73
C GLN A 292 2.69 33.48 -4.21
N SER A 293 1.50 33.51 -4.83
CA SER A 293 0.85 34.75 -5.25
C SER A 293 0.36 35.60 -4.08
N THR A 294 -0.13 35.01 -2.98
CA THR A 294 -0.59 35.78 -1.81
C THR A 294 0.58 36.37 -1.00
N GLY A 295 1.75 35.72 -0.98
CA GLY A 295 2.95 36.24 -0.31
C GLY A 295 3.68 37.37 -1.06
N HIS A 296 3.39 37.59 -2.34
CA HIS A 296 3.94 38.72 -3.11
C HIS A 296 3.07 39.99 -3.04
N SER A 297 1.77 39.85 -2.79
CA SER A 297 0.86 40.99 -2.68
C SER A 297 1.06 41.80 -1.39
N GLU A 298 1.54 41.18 -0.30
CA GLU A 298 1.77 41.88 0.97
C GLU A 298 3.08 42.69 1.02
N ARG A 299 4.03 42.47 0.09
CA ARG A 299 5.27 43.26 0.02
C ARG A 299 5.16 44.55 -0.81
N GLN A 300 4.09 44.73 -1.58
CA GLN A 300 3.95 45.91 -2.46
C GLN A 300 3.09 47.04 -1.87
N THR A 301 2.44 46.86 -0.72
CA THR A 301 1.61 47.91 -0.09
C THR A 301 2.36 48.76 0.95
N SER A 302 3.64 48.49 1.25
CA SER A 302 4.40 49.23 2.28
C SER A 302 5.27 50.39 1.77
N ASN A 303 5.33 50.68 0.46
CA ASN A 303 6.22 51.71 -0.10
C ASN A 303 5.50 52.84 -0.86
N ARG A 304 4.40 53.36 -0.29
CA ARG A 304 3.85 54.66 -0.73
C ARG A 304 3.30 55.44 0.47
N VAL A 305 4.22 56.07 1.19
CA VAL A 305 3.94 57.27 2.00
C VAL A 305 5.06 58.27 1.70
N ASP A 306 4.66 59.28 0.92
CA ASP A 306 5.03 60.69 0.93
C ASP A 306 6.52 61.10 0.91
N THR A 307 6.91 61.63 -0.25
CA THR A 307 7.86 62.76 -0.32
C THR A 307 7.14 63.94 -0.97
N THR A 308 6.76 64.90 -0.13
CA THR A 308 6.61 66.32 -0.47
C THR A 308 7.81 67.07 0.04
#